data_AF-A0A1X1VWS4-F1
#
_entry.id   AF-A0A1X1VWS4-F1
#
_cell.length_a   1.000
_cell.length_b   1.000
_cell.length_c   1.000
_cell.angle_alpha   90.00
_cell.angle_beta   90.00
_cell.angle_gamma   90.00
#
_symmetry.space_group_name_H-M   'P 1'
#
loop_
_entity.id
_entity.type
_entity.pdbx_description
1 polymer ?
#
loop_
_entity_poly.entity_id
_entity_poly.type
_entity_poly.pdbx_seq_one_letter_code
_entity_poly.pdbx_strand_id
1 'polypeptide(L)'
;MGTKTRRRPVEMIEHRATTSAECEQRVQKALTKLTKTGAPFTVTNVCDLAGVGKTFIYDKRRSHLTEAVLAARDASQSTAIQRVDQEIEKTSASWRERALDAEALAKSLHRTVKQREARINDLAGQLYDPEGNHLAEENARLRQLVSTLNHNLQRAQGENDTLRRSLDAARANVKRERARNVTQLFANDSRSD
;
A
#
# COMPACT_ATOMS: atom_id res chain seq x y z
N MET A 1 -59.40 -11.22 -83.96
CA MET A 1 -58.98 -11.53 -82.57
C MET A 1 -58.53 -10.23 -81.92
N GLY A 2 -59.43 -9.56 -81.20
CA GLY A 2 -59.23 -8.21 -80.68
C GLY A 2 -58.26 -8.19 -79.49
N THR A 3 -57.13 -7.50 -79.66
CA THR A 3 -56.24 -7.11 -78.56
C THR A 3 -56.97 -6.04 -77.74
N LYS A 4 -57.58 -6.45 -76.62
CA LYS A 4 -58.13 -5.50 -75.64
C LYS A 4 -56.98 -4.63 -75.13
N THR A 5 -56.92 -3.39 -75.62
CA THR A 5 -56.08 -2.33 -75.08
C THR A 5 -56.42 -2.15 -73.61
N ARG A 6 -55.60 -2.74 -72.72
CA ARG A 6 -55.72 -2.52 -71.28
C ARG A 6 -55.53 -1.02 -71.04
N ARG A 7 -56.47 -0.43 -70.31
CA ARG A 7 -56.48 1.02 -70.06
C ARG A 7 -55.25 1.36 -69.21
N ARG A 8 -54.49 2.39 -69.64
CA ARG A 8 -53.31 3.00 -68.97
C ARG A 8 -53.38 3.13 -67.42
N PRO A 9 -54.54 3.26 -66.74
CA PRO A 9 -54.61 3.29 -65.28
C PRO A 9 -54.28 1.97 -64.57
N VAL A 10 -54.54 0.81 -65.17
CA VAL A 10 -54.37 -0.50 -64.50
C VAL A 10 -52.89 -0.89 -64.45
N GLU A 11 -52.17 -0.70 -65.55
CA GLU A 11 -50.73 -0.97 -65.64
C GLU A 11 -49.93 -0.09 -64.67
N MET A 12 -50.34 1.17 -64.46
CA MET A 12 -49.73 2.07 -63.49
C MET A 12 -49.95 1.63 -62.02
N ILE A 13 -51.08 0.98 -61.71
CA ILE A 13 -51.38 0.48 -60.36
C ILE A 13 -50.58 -0.79 -60.09
N GLU A 14 -50.51 -1.70 -61.07
CA GLU A 14 -49.70 -2.93 -61.01
C GLU A 14 -48.22 -2.59 -60.84
N HIS A 15 -47.71 -1.61 -61.59
CA HIS A 15 -46.32 -1.16 -61.49
C HIS A 15 -46.00 -0.51 -60.12
N ARG A 16 -46.97 0.13 -59.47
CA ARG A 16 -46.80 0.66 -58.10
C ARG A 16 -46.82 -0.46 -57.05
N ALA A 17 -47.61 -1.51 -57.28
CA ALA A 17 -47.68 -2.66 -56.38
C ALA A 17 -46.39 -3.50 -56.41
N THR A 18 -45.77 -3.69 -57.59
CA THR A 18 -44.50 -4.42 -57.71
C THR A 18 -43.34 -3.66 -57.06
N THR A 19 -43.22 -2.36 -57.32
CA THR A 19 -42.18 -1.52 -56.68
C THR A 19 -42.36 -1.44 -55.17
N SER A 20 -43.60 -1.46 -54.67
CA SER A 20 -43.92 -1.58 -53.24
C SER A 20 -43.36 -2.88 -52.65
N ALA A 21 -43.64 -4.02 -53.27
CA ALA A 21 -43.19 -5.32 -52.80
C ALA A 21 -41.66 -5.44 -52.81
N GLU A 22 -40.99 -4.91 -53.83
CA GLU A 22 -39.52 -4.86 -53.89
C GLU A 22 -38.92 -4.02 -52.77
N CYS A 23 -39.52 -2.87 -52.45
CA CYS A 23 -39.12 -2.03 -51.33
C CYS A 23 -39.30 -2.75 -49.98
N GLU A 24 -40.41 -3.46 -49.77
CA GLU A 24 -40.63 -4.28 -48.57
C GLU A 24 -39.55 -5.37 -48.42
N GLN A 25 -39.23 -6.07 -49.51
CA GLN A 25 -38.21 -7.11 -49.50
C GLN A 25 -36.81 -6.55 -49.21
N ARG A 26 -36.49 -5.34 -49.70
CA ARG A 26 -35.24 -4.64 -49.35
C ARG A 26 -35.17 -4.29 -47.87
N VAL A 27 -36.27 -3.83 -47.27
CA VAL A 27 -36.33 -3.55 -45.82
C VAL A 27 -36.13 -4.82 -45.01
N GLN A 28 -36.78 -5.93 -45.37
CA GLN A 28 -36.60 -7.20 -44.66
C GLN A 28 -35.15 -7.71 -44.73
N LYS A 29 -34.51 -7.58 -45.90
CA LYS A 29 -33.08 -7.93 -46.07
C LYS A 29 -32.17 -7.02 -45.24
N ALA A 30 -32.42 -5.72 -45.24
CA ALA A 30 -31.68 -4.75 -44.44
C ALA A 30 -31.82 -5.05 -42.94
N LEU A 31 -33.04 -5.32 -42.48
CA LEU A 31 -33.32 -5.67 -41.09
C LEU A 31 -32.60 -6.95 -40.67
N THR A 32 -32.65 -7.99 -41.50
CA THR A 32 -31.96 -9.26 -41.25
C THR A 32 -30.43 -9.08 -41.18
N LYS A 33 -29.89 -8.20 -42.02
CA LYS A 33 -28.44 -7.90 -42.01
C LYS A 33 -28.05 -7.17 -40.72
N LEU A 34 -28.83 -6.15 -40.32
CA LEU A 34 -28.57 -5.36 -39.11
C LEU A 34 -28.72 -6.19 -37.83
N THR A 35 -29.73 -7.06 -37.75
CA THR A 35 -29.89 -7.98 -36.61
C THR A 35 -28.76 -8.98 -36.52
N LYS A 36 -28.27 -9.51 -37.65
CA LYS A 36 -27.10 -10.41 -37.69
C LYS A 36 -25.80 -9.74 -37.24
N THR A 37 -25.62 -8.45 -37.51
CA THR A 37 -24.45 -7.70 -37.03
C THR A 37 -24.40 -7.64 -35.50
N GLY A 38 -25.54 -7.74 -34.83
CA GLY A 38 -25.62 -7.74 -33.36
C GLY A 38 -25.22 -6.41 -32.71
N ALA A 39 -25.03 -5.37 -33.51
CA ALA A 39 -24.79 -4.00 -33.07
C ALA A 39 -26.11 -3.24 -32.95
N PRO A 40 -26.25 -2.34 -31.96
CA PRO A 40 -27.44 -1.51 -31.83
C PRO A 40 -27.63 -0.63 -33.07
N PHE A 41 -28.83 -0.61 -33.63
CA PHE A 41 -29.13 0.17 -34.82
C PHE A 41 -30.40 1.00 -34.65
N THR A 42 -30.61 1.96 -35.55
CA THR A 42 -31.79 2.83 -35.56
C THR A 42 -32.65 2.58 -36.80
N VAL A 43 -33.88 3.11 -36.81
CA VAL A 43 -34.75 3.07 -38.00
C VAL A 43 -34.11 3.77 -39.20
N THR A 44 -33.31 4.83 -38.97
CA THR A 44 -32.57 5.51 -40.04
C THR A 44 -31.56 4.56 -40.70
N ASN A 45 -30.85 3.75 -39.91
CA ASN A 45 -29.89 2.77 -40.45
C ASN A 45 -30.59 1.73 -41.35
N VAL A 46 -31.83 1.36 -41.01
CA VAL A 46 -32.66 0.45 -41.84
C VAL A 46 -33.06 1.16 -43.14
N CYS A 47 -33.49 2.41 -43.08
CA CYS A 47 -33.82 3.23 -44.25
C CYS A 47 -32.64 3.37 -45.21
N ASP A 48 -31.46 3.71 -44.67
CA ASP A 48 -30.25 3.94 -45.46
C ASP A 48 -29.79 2.66 -46.15
N LEU A 49 -29.83 1.53 -45.43
CA LEU A 49 -29.43 0.22 -45.97
C LEU A 49 -30.44 -0.35 -46.98
N ALA A 50 -31.73 -0.08 -46.79
CA ALA A 50 -32.79 -0.51 -47.69
C ALA A 50 -33.00 0.43 -48.89
N GLY A 51 -32.51 1.67 -48.82
CA GLY A 51 -32.74 2.72 -49.81
C GLY A 51 -34.21 3.15 -49.88
N VAL A 52 -34.86 3.32 -48.72
CA VAL A 52 -36.27 3.77 -48.60
C VAL A 52 -36.39 4.92 -47.60
N GLY A 53 -37.41 5.76 -47.75
CA GLY A 53 -37.68 6.84 -46.80
C GLY A 53 -38.34 6.35 -45.50
N LYS A 54 -38.23 7.12 -44.41
CA LYS A 54 -38.89 6.82 -43.13
C LYS A 54 -40.41 6.67 -43.27
N THR A 55 -41.03 7.47 -44.13
CA THR A 55 -42.47 7.41 -44.42
C THR A 55 -42.91 6.07 -44.99
N PHE A 56 -42.03 5.36 -45.70
CA PHE A 56 -42.32 4.02 -46.22
C PHE A 56 -42.44 2.98 -45.09
N ILE A 57 -41.61 3.11 -44.06
CA ILE A 57 -41.61 2.24 -42.88
C ILE A 57 -42.81 2.51 -41.99
N TYR A 58 -43.20 3.78 -41.82
CA TYR A 58 -44.32 4.19 -40.96
C TYR A 58 -45.69 4.23 -41.69
N ASP A 59 -45.79 3.67 -42.90
CA ASP A 59 -47.05 3.62 -43.62
C ASP A 59 -48.05 2.70 -42.90
N LYS A 60 -49.22 3.24 -42.54
CA LYS A 60 -50.30 2.50 -41.86
C LYS A 60 -50.78 1.29 -42.66
N ARG A 61 -50.61 1.29 -43.99
CA ARG A 61 -50.95 0.16 -44.86
C ARG A 61 -50.03 -1.05 -44.65
N ARG A 62 -48.88 -0.86 -43.99
CA ARG A 62 -47.86 -1.88 -43.74
C ARG A 62 -47.43 -1.90 -42.28
N SER A 63 -48.41 -1.89 -41.36
CA SER A 63 -48.16 -1.91 -39.91
C SER A 63 -47.20 -3.01 -39.47
N HIS A 64 -47.30 -4.20 -40.07
CA HIS A 64 -46.41 -5.33 -39.80
C HIS A 64 -44.91 -5.00 -40.01
N LEU A 65 -44.60 -4.16 -41.01
CA LEU A 65 -43.22 -3.76 -41.33
C LEU A 65 -42.72 -2.72 -40.33
N THR A 66 -43.58 -1.78 -39.91
CA THR A 66 -43.28 -0.85 -38.82
C THR A 66 -42.98 -1.61 -37.52
N GLU A 67 -43.86 -2.54 -37.15
CA GLU A 67 -43.72 -3.37 -35.95
C GLU A 67 -42.43 -4.19 -35.97
N ALA A 68 -42.14 -4.86 -37.09
CA ALA A 68 -40.91 -5.66 -37.23
C ALA A 68 -39.64 -4.80 -37.06
N VAL A 69 -39.60 -3.61 -37.68
CA VAL A 69 -38.45 -2.72 -37.58
C VAL A 69 -38.27 -2.16 -36.17
N LEU A 70 -39.36 -1.76 -35.51
CA LEU A 70 -39.31 -1.23 -34.14
C LEU A 70 -38.95 -2.32 -33.13
N ALA A 71 -39.54 -3.51 -33.23
CA ALA A 71 -39.22 -4.63 -32.34
C ALA A 71 -37.75 -5.05 -32.46
N ALA A 72 -37.23 -5.14 -33.69
CA ALA A 72 -35.83 -5.48 -33.92
C ALA A 72 -34.87 -4.38 -33.46
N ARG A 73 -35.23 -3.10 -33.63
CA ARG A 73 -34.50 -1.96 -33.03
C ARG A 73 -34.43 -2.13 -31.51
N ASP A 74 -35.57 -2.32 -30.87
CA ASP A 74 -35.68 -2.39 -29.41
C ASP A 74 -34.91 -3.58 -28.84
N ALA A 75 -34.99 -4.74 -29.48
CA ALA A 75 -34.17 -5.88 -29.15
C ALA A 75 -32.66 -5.56 -29.27
N SER A 76 -32.24 -4.88 -30.34
CA SER A 76 -30.82 -4.52 -30.53
C SER A 76 -30.31 -3.51 -29.48
N GLN A 77 -31.14 -2.55 -29.08
CA GLN A 77 -30.78 -1.55 -28.08
C GLN A 77 -30.79 -2.15 -26.67
N SER A 78 -31.80 -2.96 -26.34
CA SER A 78 -31.91 -3.64 -25.05
C SER A 78 -30.73 -4.59 -24.80
N THR A 79 -30.33 -5.36 -25.81
CA THR A 79 -29.17 -6.26 -25.70
C THR A 79 -27.85 -5.51 -25.52
N ALA A 80 -27.69 -4.34 -26.16
CA ALA A 80 -26.51 -3.50 -25.96
C ALA A 80 -26.45 -2.94 -24.53
N ILE A 81 -27.56 -2.43 -24.00
CA ILE A 81 -27.65 -1.92 -22.62
C ILE A 81 -27.33 -3.02 -21.61
N GLN A 82 -27.95 -4.20 -21.75
CA GLN A 82 -27.70 -5.34 -20.85
C GLN A 82 -26.23 -5.76 -20.82
N ARG A 83 -25.52 -5.72 -21.96
CA ARG A 83 -24.09 -6.05 -22.01
C ARG A 83 -23.26 -5.03 -21.24
N VAL A 84 -23.54 -3.74 -21.43
CA VAL A 84 -22.86 -2.66 -20.71
C VAL A 84 -23.12 -2.76 -19.21
N ASP A 85 -24.37 -2.99 -18.79
CA ASP A 85 -24.71 -3.16 -17.37
C ASP A 85 -23.98 -4.36 -16.76
N GLN A 86 -23.88 -5.48 -17.48
CA GLN A 86 -23.12 -6.64 -17.01
C GLN A 86 -21.61 -6.38 -16.89
N GLU A 87 -21.02 -5.61 -17.80
CA GLU A 87 -19.62 -5.21 -17.71
C GLU A 87 -19.37 -4.25 -16.54
N ILE A 88 -20.28 -3.29 -16.34
CA ILE A 88 -20.25 -2.39 -15.19
C ILE A 88 -20.36 -3.19 -13.89
N GLU A 89 -21.28 -4.15 -13.80
CA GLU A 89 -21.43 -4.95 -12.58
C GLU A 89 -20.21 -5.85 -12.31
N LYS A 90 -19.63 -6.47 -13.35
CA LYS A 90 -18.39 -7.24 -13.19
C LYS A 90 -17.23 -6.38 -12.70
N THR A 91 -17.08 -5.19 -13.26
CA THR A 91 -16.03 -4.26 -12.83
C THR A 91 -16.28 -3.72 -11.42
N SER A 92 -17.53 -3.41 -11.08
CA SER A 92 -17.95 -2.99 -9.73
C SER A 92 -17.64 -4.08 -8.69
N ALA A 93 -17.96 -5.35 -9.01
CA ALA A 93 -17.67 -6.50 -8.17
C ALA A 93 -16.17 -6.66 -7.90
N SER A 94 -15.36 -6.59 -8.96
CA SER A 94 -13.90 -6.67 -8.85
C SER A 94 -13.31 -5.53 -8.00
N TRP A 95 -13.83 -4.31 -8.13
CA TRP A 95 -13.35 -3.18 -7.32
C TRP A 95 -13.72 -3.31 -5.85
N ARG A 96 -14.93 -3.81 -5.57
CA ARG A 96 -15.40 -4.06 -4.21
C ARG A 96 -14.56 -5.13 -3.52
N GLU A 97 -14.25 -6.22 -4.21
CA GLU A 97 -13.36 -7.27 -3.71
C GLU A 97 -11.97 -6.73 -3.39
N ARG A 98 -11.34 -5.99 -4.33
CA ARG A 98 -10.04 -5.36 -4.10
C ARG A 98 -10.04 -4.37 -2.93
N ALA A 99 -11.15 -3.63 -2.75
CA ALA A 99 -11.29 -2.70 -1.62
C ALA A 99 -11.36 -3.45 -0.28
N LEU A 100 -12.11 -4.55 -0.21
CA LEU A 100 -12.19 -5.39 0.99
C LEU A 100 -10.85 -6.05 1.32
N ASP A 101 -10.13 -6.54 0.32
CA ASP A 101 -8.80 -7.13 0.51
C ASP A 101 -7.79 -6.09 1.00
N ALA A 102 -7.81 -4.89 0.42
CA ALA A 102 -6.96 -3.79 0.86
C ALA A 102 -7.27 -3.37 2.31
N GLU A 103 -8.55 -3.32 2.69
CA GLU A 103 -8.98 -3.03 4.05
C GLU A 103 -8.51 -4.11 5.03
N ALA A 104 -8.65 -5.39 4.68
CA ALA A 104 -8.19 -6.50 5.49
C ALA A 104 -6.67 -6.47 5.69
N LEU A 105 -5.92 -6.19 4.61
CA LEU A 105 -4.47 -6.04 4.67
C LEU A 105 -4.07 -4.86 5.56
N ALA A 106 -4.70 -3.68 5.39
CA ALA A 106 -4.43 -2.50 6.20
C ALA A 106 -4.68 -2.76 7.70
N LYS A 107 -5.79 -3.44 8.04
CA LYS A 107 -6.08 -3.86 9.42
C LYS A 107 -5.01 -4.81 9.96
N SER A 108 -4.54 -5.77 9.16
CA SER A 108 -3.49 -6.70 9.58
C SER A 108 -2.15 -6.01 9.84
N LEU A 109 -1.77 -5.07 8.96
CA LEU A 109 -0.55 -4.29 9.09
C LEU A 109 -0.62 -3.37 10.32
N HIS A 110 -1.76 -2.71 10.54
CA HIS A 110 -1.96 -1.86 11.71
C HIS A 110 -1.82 -2.64 13.03
N ARG A 111 -2.39 -3.86 13.11
CA ARG A 111 -2.19 -4.74 14.28
C ARG A 111 -0.72 -5.10 14.48
N THR A 112 -0.01 -5.41 13.38
CA THR A 112 1.42 -5.76 13.42
C THR A 112 2.27 -4.57 13.89
N VAL A 113 2.00 -3.36 13.40
CA VAL A 113 2.67 -2.13 13.85
C VAL A 113 2.45 -1.93 15.35
N LYS A 114 1.19 -2.01 15.81
CA LYS A 114 0.87 -1.87 17.23
C LYS A 114 1.58 -2.91 18.11
N GLN A 115 1.66 -4.17 17.67
CA GLN A 115 2.38 -5.21 18.40
C GLN A 115 3.89 -4.92 18.46
N ARG A 116 4.47 -4.42 17.36
CA ARG A 116 5.89 -4.03 17.31
C ARG A 116 6.18 -2.83 18.20
N GLU A 117 5.33 -1.81 18.17
CA GLU A 117 5.45 -0.63 19.03
C GLU A 117 5.38 -1.01 20.52
N ALA A 118 4.42 -1.86 20.90
CA ALA A 118 4.35 -2.39 22.26
C ALA A 118 5.66 -3.11 22.64
N ARG A 119 6.18 -3.96 21.76
CA ARG A 119 7.44 -4.65 22.02
C ARG A 119 8.65 -3.71 22.11
N ILE A 120 8.70 -2.67 21.29
CA ILE A 120 9.73 -1.63 21.35
C ILE A 120 9.65 -0.89 22.68
N ASN A 121 8.45 -0.53 23.13
CA ASN A 121 8.25 0.15 24.41
C ASN A 121 8.66 -0.74 25.60
N ASP A 122 8.32 -2.02 25.57
CA ASP A 122 8.75 -2.99 26.59
C ASP A 122 10.28 -3.10 26.65
N LEU A 123 10.93 -3.19 25.48
CA LEU A 123 12.39 -3.28 25.38
C LEU A 123 13.07 -1.97 25.78
N ALA A 124 12.49 -0.83 25.40
CA ALA A 124 12.98 0.48 25.81
C ALA A 124 12.86 0.65 27.33
N GLY A 125 11.75 0.21 27.94
CA GLY A 125 11.57 0.21 29.39
C GLY A 125 12.63 -0.62 30.13
N GLN A 126 13.11 -1.73 29.54
CA GLN A 126 14.19 -2.53 30.12
C GLN A 126 15.56 -1.83 30.13
N LEU A 127 15.73 -0.73 29.40
CA LEU A 127 16.96 0.07 29.41
C LEU A 127 17.02 1.06 30.58
N TYR A 128 15.93 1.22 31.33
CA TYR A 128 15.83 2.13 32.46
C TYR A 128 15.76 1.36 33.78
N ASP A 129 16.31 1.95 34.85
CA ASP A 129 16.12 1.47 36.21
C ASP A 129 14.73 1.90 36.77
N PRO A 130 14.30 1.38 37.93
CA PRO A 130 13.04 1.79 38.56
C PRO A 130 12.96 3.29 38.88
N GLU A 131 14.10 3.97 39.03
CA GLU A 131 14.21 5.40 39.28
C GLU A 131 14.14 6.25 37.99
N GLY A 132 14.12 5.61 36.81
CA GLY A 132 14.02 6.26 35.51
C GLY A 132 15.36 6.70 34.90
N ASN A 133 16.49 6.27 35.45
CA ASN A 133 17.81 6.52 34.88
C ASN A 133 18.15 5.47 33.82
N HIS A 134 18.85 5.90 32.77
CA HIS A 134 19.27 5.00 31.71
C HIS A 134 20.45 4.12 32.18
N LEU A 135 20.26 2.80 32.16
CA LEU A 135 21.20 1.83 32.74
C LEU A 135 22.60 1.89 32.11
N ALA A 136 22.71 2.27 30.84
CA ALA A 136 24.03 2.38 30.18
C ALA A 136 24.83 3.59 30.69
N GLU A 137 24.14 4.69 30.98
CA GLU A 137 24.77 5.92 31.48
C GLU A 137 25.22 5.72 32.93
N GLU A 138 24.38 5.11 33.76
CA GLU A 138 24.74 4.81 35.14
C GLU A 138 25.89 3.78 35.21
N ASN A 139 25.91 2.77 34.34
CA ASN A 139 27.06 1.87 34.22
C ASN A 139 28.36 2.61 33.82
N ALA A 140 28.29 3.56 32.89
CA ALA A 140 29.46 4.36 32.50
C ALA A 140 29.96 5.23 33.67
N ARG A 141 29.03 5.87 34.39
CA ARG A 141 29.33 6.67 35.58
C ARG A 141 29.98 5.84 36.69
N LEU A 142 29.40 4.68 37.00
CA LEU A 142 29.94 3.77 38.01
C LEU A 142 31.35 3.28 37.66
N ARG A 143 31.61 2.96 36.38
CA ARG A 143 32.95 2.59 35.92
C ARG A 143 33.97 3.72 36.10
N GLN A 144 33.59 4.95 35.78
CA GLN A 144 34.45 6.12 35.98
C GLN A 144 34.73 6.36 37.46
N LEU A 145 33.72 6.20 38.33
CA LEU A 145 33.87 6.33 39.77
C LEU A 145 34.82 5.26 40.32
N VAL A 146 34.64 4.00 39.95
CA VAL A 146 35.53 2.89 40.35
C VAL A 146 36.97 3.15 39.90
N SER A 147 37.17 3.61 38.66
CA SER A 147 38.51 3.96 38.17
C SER A 147 39.16 5.07 39.01
N THR A 148 38.39 6.10 39.35
CA THR A 148 38.87 7.23 40.17
C THR A 148 39.23 6.76 41.59
N LEU A 149 38.37 5.96 42.20
CA LEU A 149 38.60 5.41 43.54
C LEU A 149 39.81 4.49 43.58
N ASN A 150 40.00 3.63 42.58
CA ASN A 150 41.18 2.77 42.48
C ASN A 150 42.46 3.59 42.34
N HIS A 151 42.44 4.65 41.54
CA HIS A 151 43.60 5.54 41.40
C HIS A 151 43.93 6.25 42.72
N ASN A 152 42.91 6.74 43.43
CA ASN A 152 43.09 7.37 44.75
C ASN A 152 43.61 6.37 45.79
N LEU A 153 43.12 5.13 45.77
CA LEU A 153 43.59 4.06 46.66
C LEU A 153 45.07 3.75 46.41
N GLN A 154 45.47 3.59 45.15
CA GLN A 154 46.87 3.34 44.78
C GLN A 154 47.78 4.49 45.21
N ARG A 155 47.33 5.75 45.04
CA ARG A 155 48.06 6.93 45.51
C ARG A 155 48.25 6.90 47.04
N ALA A 156 47.17 6.68 47.77
CA ALA A 156 47.21 6.62 49.24
C ALA A 156 48.10 5.48 49.75
N GLN A 157 48.10 4.32 49.09
CA GLN A 157 49.00 3.21 49.39
C GLN A 157 50.48 3.61 49.17
N GLY A 158 50.80 4.23 48.04
CA GLY A 158 52.16 4.70 47.75
C GLY A 158 52.65 5.77 48.74
N GLU A 159 51.77 6.67 49.18
CA GLU A 159 52.06 7.64 50.24
C GLU A 159 52.34 6.94 51.59
N ASN A 160 51.53 5.95 51.95
CA ASN A 160 51.71 5.17 53.18
C ASN A 160 53.07 4.44 53.18
N ASP A 161 53.43 3.80 52.07
CA ASP A 161 54.72 3.11 51.93
C ASP A 161 55.91 4.07 52.00
N THR A 162 55.75 5.30 51.50
CA THR A 162 56.77 6.35 51.61
C THR A 162 56.94 6.82 53.04
N LEU A 163 55.84 7.05 53.77
CA LEU A 163 55.86 7.41 55.18
C LEU A 163 56.46 6.29 56.05
N ARG A 164 56.13 5.03 55.77
CA ARG A 164 56.71 3.86 56.46
C ARG A 164 58.22 3.80 56.28
N ARG A 165 58.71 3.93 55.04
CA ARG A 165 60.15 3.97 54.75
C ARG A 165 60.85 5.13 55.46
N SER A 166 60.22 6.31 55.49
CA SER A 166 60.75 7.47 56.21
C SER A 166 60.82 7.23 57.72
N LEU A 167 59.78 6.64 58.31
CA LEU A 167 59.74 6.28 59.73
C LEU A 167 60.83 5.26 60.08
N ASP A 168 61.02 4.22 59.26
CA ASP A 168 62.05 3.22 59.48
C ASP A 168 63.46 3.80 59.36
N ALA A 169 63.69 4.71 58.41
CA ALA A 169 64.94 5.44 58.30
C ALA A 169 65.20 6.34 59.53
N ALA A 170 64.19 7.06 60.02
CA ALA A 170 64.29 7.87 61.23
C ALA A 170 64.59 7.02 62.47
N ARG A 171 63.91 5.87 62.62
CA ARG A 171 64.17 4.89 63.70
C ARG A 171 65.60 4.35 63.63
N ALA A 172 66.07 4.00 62.43
CA ALA A 172 67.43 3.52 62.22
C ALA A 172 68.47 4.60 62.56
N ASN A 173 68.22 5.86 62.21
CA ASN A 173 69.06 7.00 62.60
C ASN A 173 69.14 7.14 64.12
N VAL A 174 68.00 7.17 64.81
CA VAL A 174 67.97 7.26 66.28
C VAL A 174 68.72 6.10 66.94
N LYS A 175 68.55 4.87 66.42
CA LYS A 175 69.29 3.70 66.92
C LYS A 175 70.80 3.86 66.74
N ARG A 176 71.24 4.35 65.58
CA ARG A 176 72.66 4.61 65.29
C ARG A 176 73.25 5.70 66.19
N GLU A 177 72.55 6.81 66.37
CA GLU A 177 73.00 7.89 67.26
C GLU A 177 73.09 7.43 68.72
N ARG A 178 72.10 6.67 69.20
CA ARG A 178 72.16 6.05 70.54
C ARG A 178 73.39 5.14 70.69
N ALA A 179 73.66 4.28 69.72
CA ALA A 179 74.83 3.42 69.74
C ALA A 179 76.15 4.23 69.75
N ARG A 180 76.25 5.30 68.96
CA ARG A 180 77.42 6.20 68.97
C ARG A 180 77.63 6.86 70.34
N ASN A 181 76.56 7.40 70.92
CA ASN A 181 76.63 8.05 72.24
C ASN A 181 77.09 7.07 73.32
N VAL A 182 76.56 5.85 73.30
CA VAL A 182 77.00 4.76 74.19
C VAL A 182 78.49 4.47 74.01
N THR A 183 78.96 4.28 72.77
CA THR A 183 80.39 4.05 72.50
C THR A 183 81.26 5.21 72.99
N GLN A 184 80.84 6.47 72.80
CA GLN A 184 81.59 7.65 73.23
C GLN A 184 81.67 7.76 74.77
N LEU A 185 80.58 7.47 75.47
CA LEU A 185 80.56 7.45 76.94
C LEU A 185 81.57 6.42 77.48
N PHE A 186 81.53 5.18 76.97
CA PHE A 186 82.43 4.11 77.43
C PHE A 186 83.89 4.25 76.93
N ALA A 187 84.12 4.96 75.82
CA ALA A 187 85.46 5.27 75.33
C ALA A 187 86.16 6.42 76.09
N ASN A 188 85.38 7.30 76.73
CA ASN A 188 85.92 8.37 77.58
C ASN A 188 86.20 7.89 79.01
N ASP A 189 85.43 6.92 79.53
CA ASP A 189 85.72 6.25 80.80
C ASP A 189 87.06 5.48 80.76
N SER A 190 87.38 4.86 79.64
CA SER A 190 88.63 4.10 79.44
C SER A 190 89.88 4.95 79.19
N ARG A 191 89.77 6.29 79.19
CA ARG A 191 90.89 7.25 79.10
C ARG A 191 91.18 7.99 80.41
N SER A 192 90.47 7.66 81.49
CA SER A 192 90.56 8.35 82.78
C SER A 192 91.20 7.50 83.90
N ASP A 193 91.78 6.34 83.55
CA ASP A 193 92.73 5.57 84.37
C ASP A 193 94.16 5.77 83.86
#